data_AF-A0A4Q4CIK0-F1
#
_entry.id   AF-A0A4Q4CIK0-F1
#
_cell.length_a   1.000
_cell.length_b   1.000
_cell.length_c   1.000
_cell.angle_alpha   90.00
_cell.angle_beta   90.00
_cell.angle_gamma   90.00
#
_symmetry.space_group_name_H-M   'P 1'
#
loop_
_entity.id
_entity.type
_entity.pdbx_description
1 polymer ?
#
loop_
_entity_poly.entity_id
_entity_poly.type
_entity_poly.pdbx_seq_one_letter_code
_entity_poly.pdbx_strand_id
1 'polypeptide(L)' 'ADARLKETPFIMITAESKTENVVAAKAAGVSNYIVKPFNAETLRGKIEKVLTDA' A
#
# COMPACT_ATOMS: atom_id res chain seq x y z
N ALA A 1 -2.26 2.86 19.60
CA ALA A 1 -1.34 2.76 18.44
C ALA A 1 -0.09 3.58 18.75
N ASP A 2 1.09 3.10 18.35
CA ASP A 2 2.36 3.81 18.58
C ASP A 2 2.36 5.14 17.79
N ALA A 3 2.50 6.27 18.49
CA ALA A 3 2.47 7.59 17.88
C ALA A 3 3.60 7.79 16.84
N ARG A 4 4.71 7.08 16.98
CA ARG A 4 5.89 7.18 16.09
C ARG A 4 5.65 6.55 14.72
N LEU A 5 4.72 5.60 14.63
CA LEU A 5 4.40 4.89 13.39
C LEU A 5 3.28 5.57 12.60
N LYS A 6 2.67 6.63 13.16
CA LYS A 6 1.47 7.26 12.61
C LYS A 6 1.72 7.92 11.24
N GLU A 7 2.94 8.38 11.02
CA GLU A 7 3.37 9.03 9.78
C GLU A 7 4.22 8.11 8.91
N THR A 8 4.52 6.89 9.35
CA THR A 8 5.33 5.96 8.56
C THR A 8 4.50 5.43 7.41
N PRO A 9 4.87 5.72 6.14
CA PRO A 9 4.14 5.18 5.01
C PRO A 9 4.34 3.66 4.92
N PHE A 10 3.30 2.95 4.49
CA PHE A 10 3.37 1.50 4.34
C PHE A 10 2.62 1.01 3.09
N ILE A 11 3.13 -0.08 2.52
CA ILE A 11 2.55 -0.74 1.36
C ILE A 11 2.04 -2.11 1.80
N MET A 12 0.75 -2.35 1.61
CA MET A 12 0.14 -3.64 1.91
C MET A 12 0.20 -4.55 0.68
N ILE A 13 0.76 -5.75 0.85
CA ILE A 13 0.87 -6.77 -0.21
C ILE A 13 0.02 -7.97 0.17
N THR A 14 -0.91 -8.39 -0.68
CA THR A 14 -1.82 -9.51 -0.42
C THR A 14 -1.98 -10.45 -1.61
N ALA A 15 -2.41 -11.68 -1.36
CA ALA A 15 -2.83 -12.63 -2.40
C ALA A 15 -4.33 -12.48 -2.75
N GLU A 16 -5.10 -11.76 -1.94
CA GLU A 16 -6.54 -11.60 -2.17
C GLU A 16 -6.84 -10.34 -3.01
N SER A 17 -7.50 -10.57 -4.15
CA SER A 17 -7.79 -9.56 -5.16
C SER A 17 -9.20 -8.97 -5.09
N LYS A 18 -9.96 -9.25 -4.01
CA LYS A 18 -11.32 -8.73 -3.87
C LYS A 18 -11.31 -7.21 -3.83
N THR A 19 -12.09 -6.59 -4.72
CA THR A 19 -12.20 -5.13 -4.84
C THR A 19 -12.68 -4.50 -3.54
N GLU A 20 -13.54 -5.17 -2.76
CA GLU A 20 -14.01 -4.66 -1.46
C GLU A 20 -12.84 -4.45 -0.47
N ASN A 21 -11.87 -5.38 -0.45
CA ASN A 21 -10.69 -5.29 0.42
C ASN A 21 -9.76 -4.14 0.03
N VAL A 22 -9.66 -3.85 -1.27
CA VAL A 22 -8.88 -2.71 -1.79
C VAL A 22 -9.50 -1.39 -1.36
N VAL A 23 -10.83 -1.27 -1.44
CA VAL A 23 -11.55 -0.05 -1.07
C VAL A 23 -11.47 0.19 0.43
N ALA A 24 -11.68 -0.84 1.25
CA ALA A 24 -11.55 -0.75 2.70
C ALA A 24 -10.12 -0.35 3.12
N ALA A 25 -9.10 -0.91 2.48
CA ALA A 25 -7.70 -0.57 2.75
C ALA A 25 -7.38 0.89 2.39
N LYS A 26 -7.85 1.38 1.23
CA LYS A 26 -7.68 2.79 0.87
C LYS A 26 -8.39 3.72 1.86
N ALA A 27 -9.60 3.37 2.28
CA ALA A 27 -10.35 4.15 3.27
C ALA A 27 -9.68 4.15 4.65
N ALA A 28 -8.96 3.07 5.00
CA ALA A 28 -8.19 2.97 6.24
C ALA A 28 -6.87 3.76 6.23
N GLY A 29 -6.56 4.48 5.14
CA GLY A 29 -5.35 5.32 5.03
C GLY A 29 -4.09 4.55 4.61
N VAL A 30 -4.24 3.38 3.99
CA VAL A 30 -3.09 2.64 3.46
C VAL A 30 -2.45 3.44 2.32
N SER A 31 -1.14 3.67 2.40
CA SER A 31 -0.41 4.47 1.40
C SER A 31 -0.40 3.79 0.03
N ASN A 32 -0.36 2.46 -0.06
CA ASN A 32 -0.58 1.70 -1.30
C ASN A 32 -0.95 0.21 -1.07
N TYR A 33 -1.71 -0.37 -2.01
CA TYR A 33 -2.17 -1.78 -2.01
C TYR A 33 -1.65 -2.52 -3.26
N ILE A 34 -1.03 -3.70 -3.08
CA ILE A 34 -0.50 -4.54 -4.17
C ILE A 34 -1.05 -5.96 -4.06
N VAL A 35 -1.59 -6.48 -5.17
CA VAL A 35 -2.05 -7.88 -5.30
C VAL A 35 -0.93 -8.72 -5.90
N LYS A 36 -0.74 -9.93 -5.38
CA LYS A 36 0.14 -10.96 -5.95
C LYS A 36 -0.58 -11.77 -7.05
N PRO A 37 0.13 -12.24 -8.10
CA PRO A 37 1.53 -11.95 -8.38
C PRO A 37 1.71 -10.53 -8.94
N PHE A 38 2.85 -9.89 -8.61
CA PHE A 38 3.25 -8.61 -9.17
C PHE A 38 4.67 -8.71 -9.72
N ASN A 39 5.02 -7.82 -10.64
CA ASN A 39 6.38 -7.71 -11.17
C ASN A 39 7.17 -6.62 -10.43
N ALA A 40 8.51 -6.66 -10.58
CA ALA A 40 9.41 -5.73 -9.89
C ALA A 40 9.17 -4.27 -10.28
N GLU A 41 8.78 -4.01 -11.53
CA GLU A 41 8.47 -2.68 -12.04
C GLU A 41 7.26 -2.07 -11.32
N THR A 42 6.19 -2.85 -11.14
CA THR A 42 4.99 -2.43 -10.39
C THR A 42 5.34 -2.09 -8.95
N LEU A 43 6.16 -2.92 -8.30
CA LEU A 43 6.60 -2.65 -6.92
C LEU A 43 7.43 -1.36 -6.85
N ARG A 44 8.40 -1.19 -7.76
CA ARG A 44 9.24 0.02 -7.82
C ARG A 44 8.38 1.28 -7.95
N GLY A 45 7.47 1.32 -8.93
CA GLY A 45 6.62 2.50 -9.15
C GLY A 45 5.72 2.82 -7.95
N LYS A 46 5.29 1.79 -7.20
CA LYS A 46 4.54 1.99 -5.95
C LYS A 46 5.41 2.56 -4.84
N ILE A 47 6.64 2.08 -4.67
CA ILE A 47 7.59 2.62 -3.69
C ILE A 47 7.92 4.08 -4.00
N GLU A 48 8.26 4.40 -5.24
CA GLU A 48 8.57 5.78 -5.67
C GLU A 48 7.41 6.73 -5.37
N LYS A 49 6.18 6.32 -5.70
CA LYS A 49 4.98 7.12 -5.39
C LYS A 49 4.82 7.38 -3.90
N VAL A 50 4.98 6.35 -3.06
CA VAL A 50 4.84 6.50 -1.60
C VAL A 50 5.90 7.42 -1.00
N LEU A 51 7.13 7.39 -1.53
CA LEU A 51 8.23 8.20 -1.03
C LEU A 51 8.24 9.64 -1.56
N THR A 52 7.54 9.91 -2.68
CA THR A 52 7.49 11.24 -3.31
C THR A 52 6.26 12.03 -2.87
N ASP A 53 5.15 11.37 -2.54
CA ASP A 53 3.94 11.99 -2.01
C ASP A 53 4.00 12.24 -0.47
N ALA A 54 5.14 11.98 0.18
CA ALA A 54 5.38 12.11 1.62
C ALA A 54 6.20 13.36 1.99
#